data_AF-A0A3L6TMR7-F1
#
_entry.id   AF-A0A3L6TMR7-F1
#
_cell.length_a   1.000
_cell.length_b   1.000
_cell.length_c   1.000
_cell.angle_alpha   90.00
_cell.angle_beta   90.00
_cell.angle_gamma   90.00
#
_symmetry.space_group_name_H-M   'P 1'
#
loop_
_entity.id
_entity.type
_entity.pdbx_description
1 polymer ?
#
loop_
_entity_poly.entity_id
_entity_poly.type
_entity_poly.pdbx_seq_one_letter_code
_entity_poly.pdbx_strand_id
1 'polypeptide(L)'
;MISCAFATVSHLQTLSCFPRVRILHTSKRFHGQLYVPEVNLLLCVAACLVTVSFKTTTIIGKAHEICVILVMIITTLLMTIVMLLVWRISIWWIALFFIIYIPIESMYLSSVLYKFTHGPYVPVAMSAVLMVVMIVWHYVHAKRYKYELKHTLSPKKAQELLEHHDLKRVSGVGLFYTELVQGIPPIFPHLIEKIPTIHSVLVFVSIKHLHVPHVDASERFLFRQVEPREYKVFRCVARYGYRDSLDQEAKGFVHALVESLQYYIRDARLYSADEMQNVSYPISRDQSLSREKPSGRHAVYAEEMITPIQSFSELTTLSNGLSIRLPQFQASKMNIVELAKIEEEQKFIQRETEKGVVYILGETQVVARPQSSLLKKIVVNYIYSFLRKNFVQGEKMLSIPHGKLLKVGISYEI
;
A
#
# COMPACT_ATOMS: atom_id res chain seq x y z
N MET A 1 11.12 26.19 -1.22
CA MET A 1 10.92 25.31 -2.40
C MET A 1 11.33 23.86 -2.16
N ILE A 2 12.49 23.58 -1.54
CA ILE A 2 12.96 22.20 -1.30
C ILE A 2 11.95 21.36 -0.48
N SER A 3 11.39 21.91 0.60
CA SER A 3 10.35 21.22 1.39
C SER A 3 9.08 20.92 0.60
N CYS A 4 8.70 21.80 -0.34
CA CYS A 4 7.56 21.56 -1.24
C CYS A 4 7.85 20.39 -2.19
N ALA A 5 9.07 20.30 -2.73
CA ALA A 5 9.49 19.15 -3.54
C ALA A 5 9.41 17.83 -2.76
N PHE A 6 9.80 17.82 -1.48
CA PHE A 6 9.65 16.63 -0.62
C PHE A 6 8.18 16.25 -0.41
N ALA A 7 7.29 17.23 -0.19
CA ALA A 7 5.86 16.99 -0.08
C ALA A 7 5.26 16.44 -1.39
N THR A 8 5.63 17.02 -2.54
CA THR A 8 5.18 16.53 -3.85
C THR A 8 5.64 15.11 -4.11
N VAL A 9 6.91 14.78 -3.85
CA VAL A 9 7.42 13.40 -4.04
C VAL A 9 6.71 12.41 -3.11
N SER A 10 6.45 12.79 -1.85
CA SER A 10 5.67 11.96 -0.93
C SER A 10 4.27 11.67 -1.48
N HIS A 11 3.59 12.68 -2.03
CA HIS A 11 2.27 12.51 -2.66
C HIS A 11 2.32 11.65 -3.93
N LEU A 12 3.37 11.79 -4.75
CA LEU A 12 3.55 10.93 -5.93
C LEU A 12 3.82 9.47 -5.54
N GLN A 13 4.50 9.23 -4.42
CA GLN A 13 4.74 7.89 -3.89
C GLN A 13 3.44 7.26 -3.39
N THR A 14 2.54 8.00 -2.73
CA THR A 14 1.22 7.46 -2.33
C THR A 14 0.35 7.12 -3.53
N LEU A 15 0.48 7.87 -4.63
CA LEU A 15 -0.19 7.57 -5.91
C LEU A 15 0.49 6.46 -6.73
N SER A 16 1.57 5.84 -6.22
CA SER A 16 2.37 4.83 -6.93
C SER A 16 2.95 5.33 -8.28
N CYS A 17 3.11 6.65 -8.44
CA CYS A 17 3.68 7.28 -9.64
C CYS A 17 5.19 7.53 -9.54
N PHE A 18 5.77 7.30 -8.37
CA PHE A 18 7.20 7.47 -8.11
C PHE A 18 7.78 6.27 -7.37
N PRO A 19 9.06 5.90 -7.60
CA PRO A 19 9.70 4.86 -6.83
C PRO A 19 9.71 5.15 -5.34
N ARG A 20 9.63 4.09 -4.54
CA ARG A 20 9.67 4.20 -3.07
C ARG A 20 11.03 4.73 -2.66
N VAL A 21 11.05 5.95 -2.14
CA VAL A 21 12.22 6.60 -1.56
C VAL A 21 12.12 6.62 -0.04
N ARG A 22 13.26 6.72 0.65
CA ARG A 22 13.28 6.80 2.11
C ARG A 22 12.79 8.18 2.56
N ILE A 23 11.63 8.23 3.18
CA ILE A 23 11.05 9.45 3.74
C ILE A 23 11.38 9.50 5.24
N LEU A 24 12.10 10.54 5.66
CA LEU A 24 12.41 10.82 7.07
C LEU A 24 11.53 11.97 7.55
N HIS A 25 10.80 11.77 8.65
CA HIS A 25 10.02 12.84 9.27
C HIS A 25 10.89 13.56 10.29
N THR A 26 11.14 14.86 10.10
CA THR A 26 12.09 15.62 10.93
C THR A 26 11.49 16.18 12.22
N SER A 27 10.17 16.42 12.30
CA SER A 27 9.53 16.99 13.50
C SER A 27 8.51 16.06 14.14
N LYS A 28 8.46 16.09 15.49
CA LYS A 28 7.49 15.36 16.34
C LYS A 28 6.05 15.87 16.23
N ARG A 29 5.87 17.15 15.92
CA ARG A 29 4.57 17.85 16.02
C ARG A 29 3.93 18.16 14.67
N PHE A 30 4.69 18.21 13.58
CA PHE A 30 4.18 18.61 12.26
C PHE A 30 4.45 17.52 11.20
N HIS A 31 3.38 16.87 10.74
CA HIS A 31 3.43 15.86 9.67
C HIS A 31 4.04 16.39 8.37
N GLY A 32 3.84 17.68 8.07
CA GLY A 32 4.34 18.31 6.84
C GLY A 32 5.86 18.52 6.76
N GLN A 33 6.62 18.23 7.82
CA GLN A 33 8.08 18.35 7.80
C GLN A 33 8.73 17.04 7.38
N LEU A 34 8.86 16.91 6.06
CA LEU A 34 9.42 15.76 5.37
C LEU A 34 10.86 16.07 4.94
N TYR A 35 11.76 15.11 5.09
CA TYR A 35 13.11 15.14 4.55
C TYR A 35 13.38 13.86 3.79
N VAL A 36 13.78 13.99 2.52
CA VAL A 36 14.08 12.85 1.65
C VAL A 36 15.53 13.00 1.17
N PRO A 37 16.50 12.27 1.75
CA PRO A 37 17.93 12.51 1.49
C PRO A 37 18.30 12.28 0.01
N GLU A 38 17.75 11.24 -0.61
CA GLU A 38 17.99 10.91 -2.02
C GLU A 38 17.51 12.03 -2.97
N VAL A 39 16.32 12.58 -2.68
CA VAL A 39 15.76 13.68 -3.47
C VAL A 39 16.54 14.96 -3.23
N ASN A 40 17.00 15.20 -1.99
CA ASN A 40 17.84 16.36 -1.68
C ASN A 40 19.16 16.32 -2.47
N LEU A 41 19.79 15.14 -2.55
CA LEU A 41 20.99 14.93 -3.36
C LEU A 41 20.70 15.15 -4.85
N LEU A 42 19.60 14.58 -5.37
CA LEU A 42 19.18 14.76 -6.75
C LEU A 42 18.91 16.24 -7.09
N LEU A 43 18.24 16.98 -6.19
CA LEU A 43 18.02 18.42 -6.33
C LEU A 43 19.33 19.21 -6.31
N CYS A 44 20.28 18.83 -5.45
CA CYS A 44 21.61 19.43 -5.41
C CYS A 44 22.36 19.25 -6.75
N VAL A 45 22.38 18.02 -7.28
CA VAL A 45 23.01 17.72 -8.57
C VAL A 45 22.33 18.47 -9.71
N ALA A 46 20.99 18.48 -9.75
CA ALA A 46 20.23 19.22 -10.75
C ALA A 46 20.49 20.74 -10.69
N ALA A 47 20.55 21.32 -9.48
CA ALA A 47 20.88 22.73 -9.29
C ALA A 47 22.31 23.05 -9.78
N CYS A 48 23.28 22.19 -9.50
CA CYS A 48 24.65 22.34 -10.01
C CYS A 48 24.68 22.27 -11.55
N LEU A 49 24.00 21.28 -12.14
CA LEU A 49 23.94 21.08 -13.58
C LEU A 49 23.34 22.30 -14.31
N VAL A 50 22.22 22.82 -13.81
CA VAL A 50 21.56 24.01 -14.37
C VAL A 50 22.47 25.24 -14.25
N THR A 51 23.12 25.43 -13.11
CA THR A 51 24.04 26.56 -12.88
C THR A 51 25.22 26.53 -13.86
N VAL A 52 25.85 25.36 -14.05
CA VAL A 52 26.98 25.18 -14.97
C VAL A 52 26.57 25.35 -16.44
N SER A 53 25.37 24.89 -16.81
CA SER A 53 24.89 24.92 -18.19
C SER A 53 24.53 26.34 -18.64
N PHE A 54 23.87 27.13 -17.79
CA PHE A 54 23.30 28.40 -18.22
C PHE A 54 24.19 29.62 -18.00
N LYS A 55 25.07 29.60 -16.98
CA LYS A 55 26.04 30.65 -16.58
C LYS A 55 25.49 32.10 -16.42
N THR A 56 24.30 32.40 -16.94
CA THR A 56 23.67 33.72 -17.03
C THR A 56 22.29 33.65 -16.39
N THR A 57 22.02 34.55 -15.46
CA THR A 57 20.76 34.62 -14.70
C THR A 57 19.53 34.95 -15.56
N THR A 58 19.72 35.66 -16.66
CA THR A 58 18.63 36.10 -17.55
C THR A 58 17.97 34.93 -18.31
N ILE A 59 18.73 33.90 -18.67
CA ILE A 59 18.20 32.72 -19.35
C ILE A 59 17.44 31.82 -18.36
N ILE A 60 17.95 31.71 -17.13
CA ILE A 60 17.31 30.96 -16.05
C ILE A 60 15.96 31.59 -15.66
N GLY A 61 15.90 32.92 -15.56
CA GLY A 61 14.67 33.67 -15.26
C GLY A 61 13.57 33.41 -16.30
N LYS A 62 13.90 33.58 -17.59
CA LYS A 62 12.97 33.29 -18.70
C LYS A 62 12.45 31.84 -18.69
N ALA A 63 13.29 30.90 -18.27
CA ALA A 63 12.94 29.48 -18.23
C ALA A 63 12.04 29.13 -17.03
N HIS A 64 12.20 29.81 -15.90
CA HIS A 64 11.30 29.69 -14.75
C HIS A 64 9.91 30.27 -15.05
N GLU A 65 9.84 31.39 -15.76
CA GLU A 65 8.57 32.05 -16.16
C GLU A 65 7.62 31.08 -16.90
N ILE A 66 8.16 30.21 -17.78
CA ILE A 66 7.37 29.18 -18.49
C ILE A 66 6.71 28.19 -17.53
N CYS A 67 7.47 27.68 -16.56
CA CYS A 67 6.94 26.72 -15.60
C CYS A 67 5.86 27.36 -14.71
N VAL A 68 6.05 28.63 -14.32
CA VAL A 68 5.11 29.36 -13.49
C VAL A 68 3.80 29.64 -14.24
N ILE A 69 3.83 30.10 -15.50
CA ILE A 69 2.58 30.31 -16.24
C ILE A 69 1.84 28.99 -16.50
N LEU A 70 2.56 27.89 -16.75
CA LEU A 70 1.94 26.58 -16.96
C LEU A 70 1.22 26.10 -15.68
N VAL A 71 1.85 26.25 -14.50
CA VAL A 71 1.19 25.87 -13.24
C VAL A 71 0.00 26.78 -12.94
N MET A 72 0.09 28.08 -13.25
CA MET A 72 -1.04 29.02 -13.09
C MET A 72 -2.26 28.57 -13.91
N ILE A 73 -2.07 28.23 -15.19
CA ILE A 73 -3.14 27.70 -16.06
C ILE A 73 -3.74 26.41 -15.48
N ILE A 74 -2.90 25.47 -15.04
CA ILE A 74 -3.38 24.23 -14.41
C ILE A 74 -4.18 24.53 -13.15
N THR A 75 -3.74 25.48 -12.31
CA THR A 75 -4.46 25.86 -11.10
C THR A 75 -5.77 26.56 -11.41
N THR A 76 -5.85 27.41 -12.43
CA THR A 76 -7.08 28.09 -12.86
C THR A 76 -8.10 27.09 -13.40
N LEU A 77 -7.66 26.11 -14.19
CA LEU A 77 -8.49 24.98 -14.63
C LEU A 77 -8.97 24.13 -13.45
N LEU A 78 -8.08 23.77 -12.53
CA LEU A 78 -8.43 22.98 -11.35
C LEU A 78 -9.40 23.73 -10.42
N MET A 79 -9.17 25.03 -10.18
CA MET A 79 -10.06 25.88 -9.39
C MET A 79 -11.44 25.99 -10.04
N THR A 80 -11.52 26.08 -11.37
CA THR A 80 -12.80 26.06 -12.10
C THR A 80 -13.55 24.74 -11.84
N ILE A 81 -12.84 23.60 -11.88
CA ILE A 81 -13.43 22.28 -11.57
C ILE A 81 -13.89 22.22 -10.11
N VAL A 82 -13.11 22.75 -9.17
CA VAL A 82 -13.47 22.80 -7.74
C VAL A 82 -14.70 23.66 -7.49
N MET A 83 -14.79 24.84 -8.13
CA MET A 83 -15.97 25.70 -8.05
C MET A 83 -17.24 25.00 -8.58
N LEU A 84 -17.08 24.19 -9.63
CA LEU A 84 -18.18 23.45 -10.27
C LEU A 84 -18.61 22.20 -9.47
N LEU A 85 -17.67 21.40 -8.98
CA LEU A 85 -17.97 20.12 -8.32
C LEU A 85 -18.12 20.22 -6.81
N VAL A 86 -17.30 21.03 -6.14
CA VAL A 86 -17.24 21.12 -4.67
C VAL A 86 -18.09 22.27 -4.15
N TRP A 87 -17.92 23.48 -4.67
CA TRP A 87 -18.62 24.66 -4.14
C TRP A 87 -20.04 24.84 -4.70
N ARG A 88 -20.37 24.19 -5.83
CA ARG A 88 -21.71 24.22 -6.46
C ARG A 88 -22.28 25.65 -6.59
N ILE A 89 -21.43 26.62 -6.91
CA ILE A 89 -21.84 28.02 -7.12
C ILE A 89 -22.63 28.12 -8.44
N SER A 90 -23.47 29.15 -8.59
CA SER A 90 -24.19 29.38 -9.84
C SER A 90 -23.24 29.47 -11.04
N ILE A 91 -23.67 28.87 -12.15
CA ILE A 91 -22.85 28.70 -13.36
C ILE A 91 -22.35 30.03 -13.94
N TRP A 92 -23.07 31.11 -13.69
CA TRP A 92 -22.73 32.46 -14.13
C TRP A 92 -21.44 32.98 -13.48
N TRP A 93 -21.25 32.76 -12.18
CA TRP A 93 -20.02 33.18 -11.49
C TRP A 93 -18.80 32.35 -11.93
N ILE A 94 -19.02 31.06 -12.19
CA ILE A 94 -17.97 30.17 -12.70
C ILE A 94 -17.56 30.60 -14.12
N ALA A 95 -18.54 30.86 -14.99
CA ALA A 95 -18.30 31.34 -16.35
C ALA A 95 -17.57 32.69 -16.34
N LEU A 96 -17.97 33.62 -15.45
CA LEU A 96 -17.31 34.90 -15.29
C LEU A 96 -15.84 34.74 -14.87
N PHE A 97 -15.56 33.92 -13.85
CA PHE A 97 -14.20 33.63 -13.41
C PHE A 97 -13.36 33.04 -14.56
N PHE A 98 -13.88 32.02 -15.24
CA PHE A 98 -13.17 31.35 -16.34
C PHE A 98 -12.87 32.30 -17.51
N ILE A 99 -13.86 33.09 -17.93
CA ILE A 99 -13.74 34.05 -19.03
C ILE A 99 -12.75 35.18 -18.72
N ILE A 100 -12.58 35.56 -17.45
CA ILE A 100 -11.60 36.59 -17.09
C ILE A 100 -10.19 36.01 -17.02
N TYR A 101 -9.99 34.91 -16.30
CA TYR A 101 -8.65 34.43 -15.99
C TYR A 101 -7.98 33.67 -17.14
N ILE A 102 -8.72 32.83 -17.88
CA ILE A 102 -8.13 32.03 -18.96
C ILE A 102 -7.56 32.89 -20.10
N PRO A 103 -8.24 33.94 -20.60
CA PRO A 103 -7.67 34.79 -21.64
C PRO A 103 -6.43 35.57 -21.20
N ILE A 104 -6.42 36.09 -19.96
CA ILE A 104 -5.26 36.80 -19.40
C ILE A 104 -4.04 35.86 -19.34
N GLU A 105 -4.23 34.66 -18.81
CA GLU A 105 -3.16 33.66 -18.71
C GLU A 105 -2.75 33.12 -20.09
N SER A 106 -3.70 32.93 -21.02
CA SER A 106 -3.41 32.48 -22.39
C SER A 106 -2.63 33.53 -23.18
N MET A 107 -2.94 34.82 -22.99
CA MET A 107 -2.20 35.93 -23.59
C MET A 107 -0.76 35.95 -23.06
N TYR A 108 -0.57 35.77 -21.76
CA TYR A 108 0.75 35.69 -21.15
C TYR A 108 1.52 34.44 -21.63
N LEU A 109 0.87 33.28 -21.71
CA LEU A 109 1.46 32.06 -22.27
C LEU A 109 1.91 32.26 -23.71
N SER A 110 1.10 32.91 -24.55
CA SER A 110 1.44 33.21 -25.94
C SER A 110 2.71 34.09 -26.03
N SER A 111 2.81 35.12 -25.18
CA SER A 111 3.99 36.00 -25.10
C SER A 111 5.27 35.25 -24.73
N VAL A 112 5.17 34.30 -23.78
CA VAL A 112 6.31 33.51 -23.34
C VAL A 112 6.68 32.41 -24.35
N LEU A 113 5.69 31.76 -24.99
CA LEU A 113 5.91 30.73 -26.02
C LEU A 113 6.60 31.29 -27.27
N TYR A 114 6.37 32.55 -27.62
CA TYR A 114 7.07 33.17 -28.75
C TYR A 114 8.59 33.20 -28.58
N LYS A 115 9.08 33.33 -27.33
CA LYS A 115 10.50 33.34 -26.99
C LYS A 115 11.09 31.94 -26.73
N PHE A 116 10.28 30.89 -26.87
CA PHE A 116 10.65 29.51 -26.54
C PHE A 116 11.82 28.97 -27.37
N THR A 117 11.92 29.40 -28.63
CA THR A 117 12.95 28.92 -29.58
C THR A 117 14.36 29.42 -29.25
N HIS A 118 14.52 30.46 -28.43
CA HIS A 118 15.79 31.18 -28.23
C HIS A 118 16.46 30.95 -26.86
N GLY A 119 16.06 29.94 -26.07
CA GLY A 119 16.83 29.59 -24.86
C GLY A 119 16.16 28.84 -23.70
N PRO A 120 14.84 28.91 -23.45
CA PRO A 120 14.26 28.39 -22.20
C PRO A 120 13.63 26.98 -22.32
N TYR A 121 14.15 26.10 -23.21
CA TYR A 121 13.62 24.74 -23.39
C TYR A 121 14.06 23.74 -22.32
N VAL A 122 15.12 24.04 -21.55
CA VAL A 122 15.73 23.05 -20.64
C VAL A 122 14.83 22.63 -19.48
N PRO A 123 14.12 23.52 -18.76
CA PRO A 123 13.20 23.08 -17.71
C PRO A 123 12.05 22.21 -18.25
N VAL A 124 11.58 22.50 -19.47
CA VAL A 124 10.57 21.69 -20.16
C VAL A 124 11.13 20.32 -20.53
N ALA A 125 12.34 20.27 -21.10
CA ALA A 125 13.03 19.01 -21.41
C ALA A 125 13.30 18.18 -20.15
N MET A 126 13.76 18.81 -19.06
CA MET A 126 13.99 18.16 -17.77
C MET A 126 12.69 17.61 -17.16
N SER A 127 11.60 18.37 -17.27
CA SER A 127 10.27 17.92 -16.84
C SER A 127 9.77 16.75 -17.68
N ALA A 128 10.01 16.76 -18.99
CA ALA A 128 9.67 15.65 -19.87
C ALA A 128 10.43 14.37 -19.51
N VAL A 129 11.73 14.47 -19.17
CA VAL A 129 12.51 13.32 -18.68
C VAL A 129 11.93 12.75 -17.38
N LEU A 130 11.62 13.60 -16.40
CA LEU A 130 10.98 13.17 -15.16
C LEU A 130 9.58 12.55 -15.40
N MET A 131 8.82 13.11 -16.33
CA MET A 131 7.51 12.59 -16.72
C MET A 131 7.63 11.19 -17.32
N VAL A 132 8.61 10.94 -18.21
CA VAL A 132 8.87 9.61 -18.76
C VAL A 132 9.21 8.61 -17.65
N VAL A 133 10.05 9.00 -16.69
CA VAL A 133 10.38 8.16 -15.52
C VAL A 133 9.11 7.80 -14.73
N MET A 134 8.25 8.78 -14.45
CA MET A 134 7.00 8.55 -13.73
C MET A 134 6.01 7.67 -14.52
N ILE A 135 5.85 7.90 -15.82
CA ILE A 135 4.97 7.10 -16.68
C ILE A 135 5.45 5.66 -16.73
N VAL A 136 6.76 5.44 -16.93
CA VAL A 136 7.34 4.09 -16.96
C VAL A 136 7.12 3.39 -15.61
N TRP A 137 7.39 4.08 -14.50
CA TRP A 137 7.18 3.53 -13.17
C TRP A 137 5.73 3.14 -12.93
N HIS A 138 4.81 4.08 -13.16
CA HIS A 138 3.37 3.86 -12.96
C HIS A 138 2.84 2.74 -13.87
N TYR A 139 3.25 2.71 -15.14
CA TYR A 139 2.86 1.68 -16.09
C TYR A 139 3.25 0.28 -15.61
N VAL A 140 4.51 0.09 -15.22
CA VAL A 140 5.01 -1.21 -14.75
C VAL A 140 4.35 -1.61 -13.43
N HIS A 141 4.24 -0.68 -12.47
CA HIS A 141 3.57 -0.94 -11.20
C HIS A 141 2.11 -1.33 -11.39
N ALA A 142 1.36 -0.60 -12.20
CA ALA A 142 -0.05 -0.91 -12.47
C ALA A 142 -0.20 -2.28 -13.17
N LYS A 143 0.70 -2.62 -14.10
CA LYS A 143 0.66 -3.91 -14.81
C LYS A 143 1.02 -5.08 -13.89
N ARG A 144 2.06 -4.91 -13.05
CA ARG A 144 2.44 -5.88 -12.02
C ARG A 144 1.30 -6.11 -11.03
N TYR A 145 0.72 -5.04 -10.50
CA TYR A 145 -0.39 -5.13 -9.54
C TYR A 145 -1.59 -5.87 -10.12
N LYS A 146 -1.98 -5.55 -11.37
CA LYS A 146 -3.05 -6.28 -12.09
C LYS A 146 -2.69 -7.74 -12.36
N TYR A 147 -1.42 -8.03 -12.65
CA TYR A 147 -0.95 -9.39 -12.86
C TYR A 147 -1.03 -10.21 -11.58
N GLU A 148 -0.56 -9.65 -10.46
CA GLU A 148 -0.65 -10.27 -9.14
C GLU A 148 -2.11 -10.54 -8.77
N LEU A 149 -3.00 -9.54 -8.86
CA LEU A 149 -4.43 -9.71 -8.59
C LEU A 149 -5.08 -10.83 -9.42
N LYS A 150 -4.72 -10.96 -10.69
CA LYS A 150 -5.29 -11.97 -11.59
C LYS A 150 -4.75 -13.38 -11.32
N HIS A 151 -3.51 -13.49 -10.84
CA HIS A 151 -2.87 -14.77 -10.50
C HIS A 151 -2.92 -15.07 -8.99
N THR A 152 -3.59 -14.21 -8.20
CA THR A 152 -3.92 -14.52 -6.81
C THR A 152 -4.79 -15.76 -6.80
N LEU A 153 -4.31 -16.80 -6.12
CA LEU A 153 -5.08 -18.01 -5.98
C LEU A 153 -6.23 -17.77 -4.99
N SER A 154 -7.41 -18.23 -5.37
CA SER A 154 -8.53 -18.38 -4.44
C SER A 154 -8.09 -19.28 -3.27
N PRO A 155 -8.52 -19.00 -2.03
CA PRO A 155 -8.16 -19.83 -0.87
C PRO A 155 -8.48 -21.32 -1.09
N LYS A 156 -9.58 -21.63 -1.81
CA LYS A 156 -9.97 -23.01 -2.15
C LYS A 156 -8.95 -23.73 -3.03
N LYS A 157 -8.41 -23.03 -4.04
CA LYS A 157 -7.40 -23.61 -4.94
C LYS A 157 -6.04 -23.76 -4.25
N ALA A 158 -5.74 -22.93 -3.26
CA ALA A 158 -4.56 -23.13 -2.43
C ALA A 158 -4.74 -24.34 -1.51
N GLN A 159 -5.94 -24.53 -0.93
CA GLN A 159 -6.24 -25.70 -0.11
C GLN A 159 -6.08 -27.01 -0.92
N GLU A 160 -6.61 -27.06 -2.14
CA GLU A 160 -6.40 -28.22 -3.04
C GLU A 160 -4.91 -28.51 -3.31
N LEU A 161 -4.08 -27.47 -3.45
CA LEU A 161 -2.62 -27.63 -3.59
C LEU A 161 -1.95 -28.12 -2.31
N LEU A 162 -2.46 -27.72 -1.14
CA LEU A 162 -1.93 -28.17 0.16
C LEU A 162 -2.34 -29.61 0.48
N GLU A 163 -3.52 -30.05 0.05
CA GLU A 163 -4.04 -31.40 0.28
C GLU A 163 -3.41 -32.43 -0.66
N HIS A 164 -3.11 -32.06 -1.91
CA HIS A 164 -2.52 -32.98 -2.89
C HIS A 164 -1.01 -33.19 -2.74
N HIS A 165 -0.29 -32.28 -2.08
CA HIS A 165 1.15 -32.38 -1.90
C HIS A 165 1.46 -32.86 -0.48
N ASP A 166 2.35 -33.85 -0.33
CA ASP A 166 2.83 -34.33 0.97
C ASP A 166 3.79 -33.28 1.59
N LEU A 167 3.20 -32.23 2.17
CA LEU A 167 3.92 -31.09 2.70
C LEU A 167 4.59 -31.44 4.03
N LYS A 168 5.93 -31.40 4.05
CA LYS A 168 6.69 -31.58 5.28
C LYS A 168 6.60 -30.33 6.16
N ARG A 169 6.15 -30.48 7.40
CA ARG A 169 6.15 -29.39 8.39
C ARG A 169 7.49 -29.30 9.10
N VAL A 170 8.13 -28.15 9.03
CA VAL A 170 9.34 -27.83 9.78
C VAL A 170 8.95 -27.04 11.02
N SER A 171 9.58 -27.35 12.16
CA SER A 171 9.33 -26.59 13.38
C SER A 171 9.78 -25.13 13.26
N GLY A 172 9.01 -24.21 13.83
CA GLY A 172 9.26 -22.77 13.77
C GLY A 172 8.06 -21.96 13.27
N VAL A 173 8.22 -20.63 13.26
CA VAL A 173 7.23 -19.68 12.72
C VAL A 173 7.75 -19.08 11.40
N GLY A 174 6.96 -19.21 10.34
CA GLY A 174 7.22 -18.56 9.06
C GLY A 174 6.42 -17.27 8.93
N LEU A 175 7.09 -16.13 8.79
CA LEU A 175 6.45 -14.83 8.51
C LEU A 175 6.56 -14.51 7.03
N PHE A 176 5.44 -14.55 6.31
CA PHE A 176 5.40 -14.28 4.87
C PHE A 176 4.93 -12.85 4.60
N TYR A 177 5.84 -11.97 4.15
CA TYR A 177 5.50 -10.57 3.87
C TYR A 177 4.85 -10.42 2.50
N THR A 178 3.67 -9.81 2.45
CA THR A 178 2.89 -9.61 1.22
C THR A 178 2.22 -8.24 1.17
N GLU A 179 2.18 -7.64 -0.02
CA GLU A 179 1.44 -6.39 -0.26
C GLU A 179 -0.07 -6.65 -0.48
N LEU A 180 -0.44 -7.90 -0.76
CA LEU A 180 -1.82 -8.35 -0.97
C LEU A 180 -2.54 -8.50 0.36
N VAL A 181 -3.66 -7.79 0.49
CA VAL A 181 -4.55 -7.84 1.66
C VAL A 181 -5.55 -9.01 1.56
N GLN A 182 -5.87 -9.42 0.32
CA GLN A 182 -6.83 -10.48 0.00
C GLN A 182 -6.20 -11.57 -0.87
N GLY A 183 -6.64 -12.82 -0.67
CA GLY A 183 -6.13 -14.02 -1.37
C GLY A 183 -4.69 -14.42 -1.00
N ILE A 184 -4.23 -15.56 -1.50
CA ILE A 184 -2.88 -16.07 -1.21
C ILE A 184 -1.92 -15.57 -2.29
N PRO A 185 -0.77 -14.96 -1.91
CA PRO A 185 0.13 -14.38 -2.88
C PRO A 185 0.70 -15.48 -3.81
N PRO A 186 0.80 -15.23 -5.13
CA PRO A 186 1.19 -16.24 -6.12
C PRO A 186 2.61 -16.79 -5.92
N ILE A 187 3.45 -16.09 -5.15
CA ILE A 187 4.78 -16.55 -4.76
C ILE A 187 4.74 -17.75 -3.78
N PHE A 188 3.67 -17.90 -3.00
CA PHE A 188 3.52 -18.99 -2.04
C PHE A 188 3.36 -20.38 -2.69
N PRO A 189 2.43 -20.61 -3.64
CA PRO A 189 2.36 -21.89 -4.35
C PRO A 189 3.65 -22.17 -5.14
N HIS A 190 4.28 -21.13 -5.72
CA HIS A 190 5.55 -21.28 -6.42
C HIS A 190 6.69 -21.73 -5.49
N LEU A 191 6.71 -21.23 -4.25
CA LEU A 191 7.63 -21.67 -3.22
C LEU A 191 7.39 -23.15 -2.87
N ILE A 192 6.13 -23.54 -2.67
CA ILE A 192 5.75 -24.91 -2.32
C ILE A 192 6.10 -25.90 -3.44
N GLU A 193 5.92 -25.50 -4.70
CA GLU A 193 6.27 -26.33 -5.87
C GLU A 193 7.76 -26.67 -5.90
N LYS A 194 8.62 -25.71 -5.55
CA LYS A 194 10.07 -25.91 -5.53
C LYS A 194 10.56 -26.53 -4.23
N ILE A 195 9.93 -26.19 -3.11
CA ILE A 195 10.30 -26.62 -1.77
C ILE A 195 9.01 -27.02 -1.02
N PRO A 196 8.66 -28.31 -0.99
CA PRO A 196 7.42 -28.80 -0.37
C PRO A 196 7.53 -28.85 1.16
N THR A 197 7.92 -27.73 1.78
CA THR A 197 8.01 -27.56 3.23
C THR A 197 7.34 -26.29 3.67
N ILE A 198 6.55 -26.38 4.73
CA ILE A 198 5.91 -25.24 5.40
C ILE A 198 6.30 -25.22 6.87
N HIS A 199 6.25 -24.05 7.49
CA HIS A 199 6.48 -23.92 8.93
C HIS A 199 5.24 -24.40 9.72
N SER A 200 5.45 -24.91 10.94
CA SER A 200 4.36 -25.32 11.84
C SER A 200 3.29 -24.25 12.04
N VAL A 201 3.72 -22.98 12.12
CA VAL A 201 2.86 -21.80 12.18
C VAL A 201 3.28 -20.86 11.05
N LEU A 202 2.34 -20.52 10.16
CA LEU A 202 2.59 -19.61 9.05
C LEU A 202 1.73 -18.37 9.21
N VAL A 203 2.34 -17.18 9.15
CA VAL A 203 1.61 -15.91 9.22
C VAL A 203 1.89 -15.08 7.97
N PHE A 204 0.87 -14.82 7.17
CA PHE A 204 0.92 -13.85 6.08
C PHE A 204 0.79 -12.44 6.65
N VAL A 205 1.88 -11.67 6.64
CA VAL A 205 1.93 -10.31 7.19
C VAL A 205 1.82 -9.29 6.06
N SER A 206 0.81 -8.42 6.13
CA SER A 206 0.66 -7.27 5.24
C SER A 206 0.79 -5.98 6.03
N ILE A 207 1.81 -5.18 5.71
CA ILE A 207 2.05 -3.90 6.40
C ILE A 207 1.34 -2.79 5.63
N LYS A 208 0.51 -2.03 6.35
CA LYS A 208 -0.21 -0.86 5.82
C LYS A 208 0.15 0.37 6.62
N HIS A 209 0.62 1.39 5.91
CA HIS A 209 0.89 2.69 6.50
C HIS A 209 -0.37 3.56 6.46
N LEU A 210 -0.77 4.08 7.61
CA LEU A 210 -1.91 4.97 7.78
C LEU A 210 -1.43 6.41 7.92
N HIS A 211 -2.29 7.37 7.59
CA HIS A 211 -2.03 8.81 7.70
C HIS A 211 -2.12 9.35 9.15
N VAL A 212 -1.95 8.48 10.17
CA VAL A 212 -1.95 8.84 11.59
C VAL A 212 -0.53 8.74 12.17
N PRO A 213 -0.16 9.54 13.19
CA PRO A 213 1.19 9.54 13.75
C PRO A 213 1.58 8.19 14.35
N HIS A 214 0.71 7.65 15.19
CA HIS A 214 0.86 6.40 15.90
C HIS A 214 -0.48 5.67 15.84
N VAL A 215 -0.44 4.35 15.65
CA VAL A 215 -1.61 3.48 15.75
C VAL A 215 -1.62 2.83 17.13
N ASP A 216 -2.78 2.81 17.77
CA ASP A 216 -2.94 2.15 19.08
C ASP A 216 -2.60 0.66 19.02
N ALA A 217 -2.03 0.15 20.10
CA ALA A 217 -1.51 -1.23 20.14
C ALA A 217 -2.60 -2.29 19.88
N SER A 218 -3.83 -2.02 20.31
CA SER A 218 -5.00 -2.90 20.09
C SER A 218 -5.43 -2.98 18.62
N GLU A 219 -5.27 -1.91 17.85
CA GLU A 219 -5.67 -1.84 16.44
C GLU A 219 -4.52 -2.09 15.46
N ARG A 220 -3.31 -2.27 16.00
CA ARG A 220 -2.08 -2.44 15.23
C ARG A 220 -2.03 -3.74 14.45
N PHE A 221 -2.54 -4.83 15.02
CA PHE A 221 -2.50 -6.15 14.41
C PHE A 221 -3.90 -6.73 14.25
N LEU A 222 -4.35 -6.83 13.00
CA LEU A 222 -5.64 -7.46 12.69
C LEU A 222 -5.40 -8.86 12.16
N PHE A 223 -5.85 -9.85 12.92
CA PHE A 223 -5.70 -11.26 12.54
C PHE A 223 -6.95 -11.83 11.91
N ARG A 224 -6.73 -12.75 10.97
CA ARG A 224 -7.76 -13.62 10.41
C ARG A 224 -7.17 -14.99 10.17
N GLN A 225 -7.81 -16.04 10.65
CA GLN A 225 -7.40 -17.40 10.34
C GLN A 225 -7.80 -17.78 8.91
N VAL A 226 -6.90 -18.45 8.19
CA VAL A 226 -7.19 -19.02 6.87
C VAL A 226 -7.70 -20.44 7.08
N GLU A 227 -8.85 -20.78 6.49
CA GLU A 227 -9.41 -22.13 6.55
C GLU A 227 -8.69 -23.08 5.58
N PRO A 228 -8.49 -24.38 5.95
CA PRO A 228 -8.90 -25.05 7.19
C PRO A 228 -8.03 -24.72 8.41
N ARG A 229 -8.66 -24.65 9.60
CA ARG A 229 -8.00 -24.28 10.87
C ARG A 229 -6.84 -25.21 11.26
N GLU A 230 -6.89 -26.46 10.82
CA GLU A 230 -5.86 -27.49 11.04
C GLU A 230 -4.49 -27.08 10.52
N TYR A 231 -4.45 -26.24 9.48
CA TYR A 231 -3.19 -25.88 8.86
C TYR A 231 -2.39 -24.84 9.66
N LYS A 232 -2.98 -24.20 10.68
CA LYS A 232 -2.36 -23.13 11.51
C LYS A 232 -1.75 -22.00 10.67
N VAL A 233 -2.49 -21.62 9.63
CA VAL A 233 -2.16 -20.51 8.73
C VAL A 233 -2.98 -19.29 9.14
N PHE A 234 -2.28 -18.22 9.47
CA PHE A 234 -2.88 -16.95 9.89
C PHE A 234 -2.56 -15.87 8.88
N ARG A 235 -3.46 -14.89 8.79
CA ARG A 235 -3.21 -13.63 8.11
C ARG A 235 -3.19 -12.53 9.16
N CYS A 236 -2.22 -11.63 9.04
CA CYS A 236 -2.09 -10.44 9.86
C CYS A 236 -2.00 -9.21 8.95
N VAL A 237 -2.86 -8.23 9.17
CA VAL A 237 -2.69 -6.89 8.64
C VAL A 237 -2.12 -6.03 9.75
N ALA A 238 -0.87 -5.59 9.57
CA ALA A 238 -0.16 -4.77 10.53
C ALA A 238 -0.25 -3.29 10.11
N ARG A 239 -0.96 -2.48 10.91
CA ARG A 239 -1.21 -1.06 10.65
C ARG A 239 -0.14 -0.22 11.36
N TYR A 240 0.50 0.67 10.62
CA TYR A 240 1.59 1.52 11.10
C TYR A 240 1.29 2.98 10.79
N GLY A 241 1.44 3.85 11.78
CA GLY A 241 1.46 5.28 11.56
C GLY A 241 2.74 5.74 10.85
N TYR A 242 2.77 6.99 10.40
CA TYR A 242 3.95 7.54 9.71
C TYR A 242 5.16 7.76 10.62
N ARG A 243 4.98 7.71 11.96
CA ARG A 243 6.08 7.74 12.93
C ARG A 243 6.36 6.39 13.57
N ASP A 244 5.53 5.38 13.31
CA ASP A 244 5.75 4.06 13.89
C ASP A 244 6.98 3.44 13.24
N SER A 245 8.10 3.47 13.97
CA SER A 245 9.33 2.84 13.53
C SER A 245 9.19 1.33 13.65
N LEU A 246 9.28 0.63 12.52
CA LEU A 246 9.53 -0.82 12.45
C LEU A 246 10.91 -1.20 13.02
N ASP A 247 11.76 -0.20 13.25
CA ASP A 247 13.19 -0.29 13.59
C ASP A 247 13.50 -0.67 15.06
N GLN A 248 12.52 -0.70 15.97
CA GLN A 248 12.73 -1.18 17.34
C GLN A 248 12.77 -2.71 17.36
N GLU A 249 13.87 -3.24 16.83
CA GLU A 249 14.28 -4.65 16.77
C GLU A 249 13.21 -5.61 16.21
N ALA A 250 13.52 -6.32 15.13
CA ALA A 250 12.62 -7.35 14.59
C ALA A 250 12.14 -8.38 15.63
N LYS A 251 12.86 -8.53 16.76
CA LYS A 251 12.44 -9.29 17.95
C LYS A 251 11.22 -8.68 18.65
N GLY A 252 11.20 -7.36 18.88
CA GLY A 252 10.07 -6.65 19.48
C GLY A 252 8.81 -6.73 18.62
N PHE A 253 8.98 -6.62 17.29
CA PHE A 253 7.87 -6.84 16.35
C PHE A 253 7.28 -8.24 16.45
N VAL A 254 8.13 -9.28 16.42
CA VAL A 254 7.68 -10.67 16.52
C VAL A 254 6.98 -10.92 17.86
N HIS A 255 7.54 -10.42 18.96
CA HIS A 255 6.93 -10.60 20.27
C HIS A 255 5.53 -9.98 20.33
N ALA A 256 5.37 -8.73 19.86
CA ALA A 256 4.07 -8.06 19.82
C ALA A 256 3.08 -8.76 18.88
N LEU A 257 3.56 -9.28 17.74
CA LEU A 257 2.76 -10.07 16.80
C LEU A 257 2.26 -11.36 17.44
N VAL A 258 3.13 -12.09 18.13
CA VAL A 258 2.79 -13.37 18.78
C VAL A 258 1.83 -13.16 19.96
N GLU A 259 2.04 -12.12 20.76
CA GLU A 259 1.13 -11.75 21.85
C GLU A 259 -0.27 -11.42 21.33
N SER A 260 -0.35 -10.61 20.26
CA SER A 260 -1.63 -10.27 19.62
C SER A 260 -2.28 -11.50 18.94
N LEU A 261 -1.49 -12.42 18.40
CA LEU A 261 -1.98 -13.69 17.86
C LEU A 261 -2.56 -14.59 18.97
N GLN A 262 -1.91 -14.67 20.12
CA GLN A 262 -2.40 -15.42 21.28
C GLN A 262 -3.72 -14.85 21.80
N TYR A 263 -3.85 -13.52 21.84
CA TYR A 263 -5.11 -12.86 22.18
C TYR A 263 -6.21 -13.19 21.17
N TYR A 264 -5.92 -13.10 19.86
CA TYR A 264 -6.85 -13.46 18.80
C TYR A 264 -7.34 -14.92 18.92
N ILE A 265 -6.46 -15.88 19.22
CA ILE A 265 -6.84 -17.30 19.35
C ILE A 265 -7.79 -17.51 20.54
N ARG A 266 -7.55 -16.81 21.65
CA ARG A 266 -8.44 -16.84 22.80
C ARG A 266 -9.83 -16.32 22.41
N ASP A 267 -9.86 -15.18 21.75
CA ASP A 267 -11.08 -14.49 21.36
C ASP A 267 -11.89 -15.23 20.29
N ALA A 268 -11.22 -15.65 19.21
CA ALA A 268 -11.84 -16.40 18.12
C ALA A 268 -12.47 -17.72 18.60
N ARG A 269 -11.89 -18.38 19.61
CA ARG A 269 -12.48 -19.59 20.21
C ARG A 269 -13.65 -19.28 21.14
N LEU A 270 -13.59 -18.18 21.89
CA LEU A 270 -14.69 -17.70 22.73
C LEU A 270 -15.94 -17.40 21.91
N TYR A 271 -15.80 -16.73 20.77
CA TYR A 271 -16.93 -16.39 19.89
C TYR A 271 -17.38 -17.55 19.00
N SER A 272 -16.47 -18.45 18.58
CA SER A 272 -16.88 -19.63 17.80
C SER A 272 -17.65 -20.69 18.59
N ALA A 273 -17.66 -20.60 19.93
CA ALA A 273 -18.50 -21.45 20.78
C ALA A 273 -19.97 -21.00 20.81
N ASP A 274 -20.27 -19.72 20.49
CA ASP A 274 -21.61 -19.14 20.59
C ASP A 274 -22.30 -18.96 19.21
N GLU A 275 -21.56 -18.89 18.11
CA GLU A 275 -22.11 -18.71 16.75
C GLU A 275 -22.17 -19.99 15.90
N MET A 276 -22.76 -21.07 16.43
CA MET A 276 -23.17 -22.20 15.58
C MET A 276 -24.69 -22.40 15.51
N GLN A 277 -25.47 -21.39 15.91
CA GLN A 277 -26.94 -21.44 15.79
C GLN A 277 -27.61 -20.39 14.92
N ASN A 278 -26.97 -19.33 14.40
CA ASN A 278 -27.61 -18.46 13.40
C ASN A 278 -26.61 -17.55 12.66
N VAL A 279 -25.88 -18.07 11.67
CA VAL A 279 -25.31 -17.22 10.60
C VAL A 279 -25.59 -17.90 9.26
N SER A 280 -26.80 -17.64 8.74
CA SER A 280 -27.09 -17.83 7.32
C SER A 280 -26.28 -16.79 6.54
N TYR A 281 -25.33 -17.25 5.74
CA TYR A 281 -24.74 -16.41 4.69
C TYR A 281 -25.86 -16.08 3.69
N PRO A 282 -26.21 -14.80 3.45
CA PRO A 282 -27.05 -14.49 2.31
C PRO A 282 -26.23 -14.71 1.04
N ILE A 283 -26.34 -15.91 0.48
CA ILE A 283 -25.99 -16.20 -0.91
C ILE A 283 -26.96 -15.34 -1.74
N SER A 284 -26.48 -14.22 -2.26
CA SER A 284 -27.24 -13.40 -3.19
C SER A 284 -27.31 -14.11 -4.55
N ARG A 285 -28.24 -15.05 -4.67
CA ARG A 285 -28.82 -15.44 -5.94
C ARG A 285 -30.22 -14.85 -5.96
N ASP A 286 -30.45 -13.86 -6.80
CA ASP A 286 -31.73 -13.82 -7.47
C ASP A 286 -31.60 -13.31 -8.90
N GLN A 287 -32.16 -14.12 -9.80
CA GLN A 287 -32.38 -13.80 -11.19
C GLN A 287 -33.63 -12.93 -11.30
N SER A 288 -33.62 -12.06 -12.32
CA SER A 288 -34.75 -11.35 -12.94
C SER A 288 -35.03 -9.92 -12.46
N LEU A 289 -34.45 -8.93 -13.15
CA LEU A 289 -35.16 -8.18 -14.19
C LEU A 289 -34.17 -7.39 -15.06
N SER A 290 -34.40 -7.47 -16.36
CA SER A 290 -33.72 -6.83 -17.47
C SER A 290 -33.68 -5.29 -17.43
N ARG A 291 -32.48 -4.69 -17.46
CA ARG A 291 -32.16 -3.55 -18.35
C ARG A 291 -30.66 -3.31 -18.48
N GLU A 292 -30.16 -3.39 -19.71
CA GLU A 292 -28.80 -2.98 -20.09
C GLU A 292 -28.57 -1.47 -19.90
N LYS A 293 -27.36 -1.08 -19.45
CA LYS A 293 -26.37 -0.14 -20.08
C LYS A 293 -25.43 0.56 -19.05
N PRO A 294 -24.26 1.12 -19.44
CA PRO A 294 -22.97 0.51 -19.11
C PRO A 294 -21.97 1.40 -18.35
N SER A 295 -20.86 0.78 -17.94
CA SER A 295 -19.49 1.31 -17.86
C SER A 295 -19.18 2.50 -16.93
N GLY A 296 -18.34 2.23 -15.93
CA GLY A 296 -17.46 3.26 -15.38
C GLY A 296 -17.06 3.03 -13.93
N ARG A 297 -15.74 2.90 -13.70
CA ARG A 297 -15.03 2.97 -12.41
C ARG A 297 -15.10 1.73 -11.52
N HIS A 298 -14.17 0.79 -11.75
CA HIS A 298 -13.72 -0.19 -10.77
C HIS A 298 -12.31 0.20 -10.32
N ALA A 299 -12.17 0.84 -9.15
CA ALA A 299 -10.88 1.02 -8.50
C ALA A 299 -10.93 1.33 -6.98
N VAL A 300 -12.12 1.57 -6.37
CA VAL A 300 -12.18 2.15 -5.01
C VAL A 300 -12.55 1.15 -3.90
N TYR A 301 -13.01 -0.07 -4.22
CA TYR A 301 -13.61 -0.97 -3.22
C TYR A 301 -12.66 -1.76 -2.31
N ALA A 302 -11.34 -1.55 -2.37
CA ALA A 302 -10.42 -2.29 -1.49
C ALA A 302 -10.22 -1.63 -0.11
N GLU A 303 -10.53 -0.34 0.03
CA GLU A 303 -10.39 0.39 1.32
C GLU A 303 -11.54 0.09 2.30
N GLU A 304 -12.73 -0.27 1.82
CA GLU A 304 -13.93 -0.48 2.66
C GLU A 304 -14.13 -1.93 3.14
N MET A 305 -13.35 -2.91 2.67
CA MET A 305 -13.64 -4.34 2.90
C MET A 305 -12.89 -5.02 4.05
N ILE A 306 -12.17 -4.27 4.89
CA ILE A 306 -11.82 -4.75 6.23
C ILE A 306 -12.24 -3.69 7.23
N THR A 307 -13.55 -3.56 7.39
CA THR A 307 -14.10 -3.04 8.63
C THR A 307 -13.60 -3.94 9.77
N PRO A 308 -13.31 -3.36 10.95
CA PRO A 308 -13.18 -4.15 12.17
C PRO A 308 -14.42 -5.04 12.31
N ILE A 309 -14.33 -6.13 13.08
CA ILE A 309 -15.54 -6.64 13.74
C ILE A 309 -16.18 -5.41 14.37
N GLN A 310 -17.39 -5.02 13.94
CA GLN A 310 -18.15 -3.92 14.53
C GLN A 310 -18.29 -4.23 16.01
N SER A 311 -17.37 -3.71 16.81
CA SER A 311 -17.34 -3.92 18.24
C SER A 311 -16.64 -2.74 18.89
N PHE A 312 -17.37 -2.20 19.85
CA PHE A 312 -16.99 -1.25 20.90
C PHE A 312 -17.20 0.26 20.68
N SER A 313 -16.82 0.90 19.56
CA SER A 313 -16.84 2.38 19.55
C SER A 313 -18.18 3.06 19.18
N GLU A 314 -19.05 2.42 18.38
CA GLU A 314 -20.31 3.05 17.90
C GLU A 314 -21.49 2.94 18.89
N LEU A 315 -21.36 2.14 19.96
CA LEU A 315 -22.39 2.01 21.00
C LEU A 315 -22.36 3.12 22.06
N THR A 316 -21.36 4.02 22.02
CA THR A 316 -21.18 5.07 23.03
C THR A 316 -21.60 6.47 22.59
N THR A 317 -21.97 6.70 21.31
CA THR A 317 -22.23 8.06 20.80
C THR A 317 -23.67 8.34 20.35
N LEU A 318 -24.60 7.41 20.52
CA LEU A 318 -26.02 7.62 20.22
C LEU A 318 -26.93 6.97 21.27
N SER A 319 -27.18 7.66 22.38
CA SER A 319 -28.46 7.59 23.12
C SER A 319 -28.43 8.55 24.31
N ASN A 320 -28.89 9.78 24.09
CA ASN A 320 -29.44 10.60 25.16
C ASN A 320 -30.91 10.17 25.30
N GLY A 321 -31.24 9.53 26.43
CA GLY A 321 -32.61 9.37 26.90
C GLY A 321 -33.36 8.10 26.49
N LEU A 322 -32.96 6.95 27.04
CA LEU A 322 -33.90 5.95 27.55
C LEU A 322 -33.11 4.89 28.34
N SER A 323 -33.50 4.66 29.58
CA SER A 323 -32.94 3.62 30.45
C SER A 323 -33.13 2.23 29.81
N ILE A 324 -32.07 1.70 29.19
CA ILE A 324 -31.99 0.30 28.77
C ILE A 324 -30.97 -0.35 29.69
N ARG A 325 -31.46 -1.34 30.46
CA ARG A 325 -30.69 -2.12 31.43
C ARG A 325 -29.38 -2.61 30.79
N LEU A 326 -28.25 -2.36 31.45
CA LEU A 326 -27.03 -3.14 31.21
C LEU A 326 -27.41 -4.62 31.29
N PRO A 327 -27.19 -5.44 30.26
CA PRO A 327 -27.09 -6.87 30.49
C PRO A 327 -25.79 -7.05 31.27
N GLN A 328 -25.95 -7.32 32.55
CA GLN A 328 -24.94 -7.87 33.43
C GLN A 328 -24.32 -9.06 32.68
N PHE A 329 -23.08 -8.89 32.20
CA PHE A 329 -22.38 -9.90 31.40
C PHE A 329 -22.11 -11.09 32.30
N GLN A 330 -23.06 -12.02 32.32
CA GLN A 330 -22.97 -13.30 32.97
C GLN A 330 -21.90 -14.06 32.19
N ALA A 331 -20.72 -14.23 32.79
CA ALA A 331 -19.70 -15.15 32.32
C ALA A 331 -20.34 -16.53 32.18
N SER A 332 -20.87 -16.82 30.99
CA SER A 332 -21.42 -18.11 30.62
C SER A 332 -20.28 -19.11 30.72
N LYS A 333 -20.55 -20.22 31.41
CA LYS A 333 -19.57 -21.22 31.84
C LYS A 333 -18.70 -21.68 30.67
N MET A 334 -17.51 -21.11 30.60
CA MET A 334 -16.44 -21.63 29.75
C MET A 334 -16.08 -23.03 30.25
N ASN A 335 -16.20 -24.04 29.39
CA ASN A 335 -15.79 -25.39 29.77
C ASN A 335 -14.28 -25.39 30.06
N ILE A 336 -13.87 -25.94 31.20
CA ILE A 336 -12.44 -26.09 31.58
C ILE A 336 -11.65 -26.75 30.45
N VAL A 337 -12.29 -27.66 29.71
CA VAL A 337 -11.72 -28.37 28.55
C VAL A 337 -11.39 -27.41 27.39
N GLU A 338 -12.23 -26.43 27.08
CA GLU A 338 -11.97 -25.47 26.00
C GLU A 338 -10.88 -24.47 26.39
N LEU A 339 -10.89 -24.03 27.65
CA LEU A 339 -9.84 -23.17 28.20
C LEU A 339 -8.48 -23.88 28.16
N ALA A 340 -8.44 -25.17 28.51
CA ALA A 340 -7.23 -25.99 28.41
C ALA A 340 -6.74 -26.16 26.96
N LYS A 341 -7.65 -26.35 26.00
CA LYS A 341 -7.30 -26.42 24.56
C LYS A 341 -6.77 -25.10 24.00
N ILE A 342 -7.27 -23.96 24.48
CA ILE A 342 -6.74 -22.63 24.12
C ILE A 342 -5.33 -22.48 24.68
N GLU A 343 -5.14 -22.80 25.96
CA GLU A 343 -3.86 -22.69 26.64
C GLU A 343 -2.80 -23.60 25.99
N GLU A 344 -3.18 -24.82 25.58
CA GLU A 344 -2.30 -25.73 24.85
C GLU A 344 -1.88 -25.15 23.49
N GLU A 345 -2.80 -24.54 22.75
CA GLU A 345 -2.50 -23.91 21.46
C GLU A 345 -1.61 -22.67 21.61
N GLN A 346 -1.87 -21.84 22.63
CA GLN A 346 -1.01 -20.70 22.97
C GLN A 346 0.41 -21.15 23.35
N LYS A 347 0.53 -22.18 24.20
CA LYS A 347 1.82 -22.80 24.55
C LYS A 347 2.52 -23.40 23.33
N PHE A 348 1.76 -24.00 22.40
CA PHE A 348 2.32 -24.52 21.15
C PHE A 348 2.94 -23.41 20.30
N ILE A 349 2.22 -22.30 20.10
CA ILE A 349 2.73 -21.15 19.33
C ILE A 349 3.96 -20.54 19.99
N GLN A 350 3.95 -20.44 21.33
CA GLN A 350 5.11 -19.97 22.08
C GLN A 350 6.33 -20.86 21.84
N ARG A 351 6.19 -22.18 21.96
CA ARG A 351 7.26 -23.15 21.70
C ARG A 351 7.78 -23.07 20.27
N GLU A 352 6.90 -22.95 19.27
CA GLU A 352 7.32 -22.82 17.88
C GLU A 352 8.03 -21.49 17.63
N THR A 353 7.64 -20.41 18.32
CA THR A 353 8.33 -19.11 18.26
C THR A 353 9.74 -19.20 18.85
N GLU A 354 9.92 -19.92 19.97
CA GLU A 354 11.21 -20.14 20.62
C GLU A 354 12.18 -20.95 19.75
N LYS A 355 11.67 -21.91 18.97
CA LYS A 355 12.47 -22.70 18.02
C LYS A 355 13.05 -21.86 16.88
N GLY A 356 12.43 -20.72 16.58
CA GLY A 356 12.94 -19.75 15.62
C GLY A 356 11.89 -19.18 14.68
N VAL A 357 12.17 -17.97 14.17
CA VAL A 357 11.32 -17.27 13.22
C VAL A 357 12.09 -17.04 11.92
N VAL A 358 11.49 -17.45 10.80
CA VAL A 358 12.02 -17.25 9.45
C VAL A 358 11.16 -16.22 8.73
N TYR A 359 11.81 -15.22 8.16
CA TYR A 359 11.16 -14.14 7.43
C TYR A 359 11.22 -14.47 5.94
N ILE A 360 10.07 -14.61 5.29
CA ILE A 360 9.96 -14.93 3.88
C ILE A 360 9.48 -13.69 3.13
N LEU A 361 10.29 -13.21 2.19
CA LEU A 361 9.97 -12.05 1.36
C LEU A 361 9.96 -12.47 -0.12
N GLY A 362 8.84 -12.19 -0.79
CA GLY A 362 8.73 -12.37 -2.24
C GLY A 362 9.44 -11.24 -2.97
N GLU A 363 10.43 -11.58 -3.80
CA GLU A 363 11.06 -10.65 -4.73
C GLU A 363 10.53 -10.88 -6.15
N THR A 364 9.68 -9.97 -6.62
CA THR A 364 9.13 -10.05 -7.97
C THR A 364 10.05 -9.33 -8.95
N GLN A 365 10.61 -10.07 -9.90
CA GLN A 365 11.27 -9.49 -11.07
C GLN A 365 10.25 -9.37 -12.19
N VAL A 366 10.27 -8.24 -12.89
CA VAL A 366 9.33 -7.96 -13.96
C VAL A 366 10.10 -7.95 -15.27
N VAL A 367 9.74 -8.84 -16.19
CA VAL A 367 10.40 -9.03 -17.48
C VAL A 367 9.38 -8.85 -18.60
N ALA A 368 9.77 -8.22 -19.70
CA ALA A 368 8.91 -8.15 -20.88
C ALA A 368 8.79 -9.52 -21.58
N ARG A 369 7.58 -9.90 -21.99
CA ARG A 369 7.37 -11.14 -22.76
C ARG A 369 8.27 -11.20 -24.02
N PRO A 370 8.74 -12.40 -24.44
CA PRO A 370 9.63 -12.55 -25.60
C PRO A 370 9.07 -11.96 -26.91
N GLN A 371 7.75 -11.99 -27.09
CA GLN A 371 7.03 -11.46 -28.26
C GLN A 371 6.66 -9.97 -28.15
N SER A 372 7.06 -9.28 -27.07
CA SER A 372 6.78 -7.85 -26.89
C SER A 372 7.60 -6.98 -27.86
N SER A 373 7.07 -5.80 -28.19
CA SER A 373 7.77 -4.79 -28.99
C SER A 373 9.12 -4.38 -28.36
N LEU A 374 10.07 -3.97 -29.20
CA LEU A 374 11.41 -3.54 -28.76
C LEU A 374 11.34 -2.40 -27.73
N LEU A 375 10.44 -1.44 -27.93
CA LEU A 375 10.21 -0.34 -26.99
C LEU A 375 9.80 -0.88 -25.61
N LYS A 376 8.86 -1.83 -25.56
CA LYS A 376 8.41 -2.42 -24.29
C LYS A 376 9.54 -3.20 -23.61
N LYS A 377 10.39 -3.89 -24.37
CA LYS A 377 11.59 -4.57 -23.83
C LYS A 377 12.57 -3.57 -23.23
N ILE A 378 12.85 -2.45 -23.92
CA ILE A 378 13.74 -1.40 -23.40
C ILE A 378 13.18 -0.80 -22.10
N VAL A 379 11.90 -0.44 -22.11
CA VAL A 379 11.24 0.18 -20.95
C VAL A 379 11.24 -0.74 -19.73
N VAL A 380 10.85 -2.01 -19.90
CA VAL A 380 10.71 -2.94 -18.77
C VAL A 380 12.06 -3.50 -18.32
N ASN A 381 12.88 -4.00 -19.25
CA ASN A 381 14.09 -4.74 -18.87
C ASN A 381 15.26 -3.80 -18.49
N TYR A 382 15.33 -2.60 -19.06
CA TYR A 382 16.42 -1.66 -18.79
C TYR A 382 15.97 -0.50 -17.91
N ILE A 383 15.02 0.32 -18.36
CA ILE A 383 14.65 1.57 -17.66
C ILE A 383 14.06 1.24 -16.28
N TYR A 384 13.04 0.37 -16.22
CA TYR A 384 12.43 -0.01 -14.94
C TYR A 384 13.39 -0.76 -14.03
N SER A 385 14.18 -1.69 -14.56
CA SER A 385 15.20 -2.43 -13.78
C SER A 385 16.26 -1.49 -13.18
N PHE A 386 16.72 -0.51 -13.95
CA PHE A 386 17.64 0.53 -13.49
C PHE A 386 17.01 1.39 -12.40
N LEU A 387 15.78 1.90 -12.62
CA LEU A 387 15.07 2.69 -11.60
C LEU A 387 14.86 1.89 -10.32
N ARG A 388 14.46 0.61 -10.43
CA ARG A 388 14.28 -0.29 -9.30
C ARG A 388 15.57 -0.45 -8.50
N LYS A 389 16.70 -0.72 -9.17
CA LYS A 389 18.01 -0.93 -8.52
C LYS A 389 18.53 0.32 -7.82
N ASN A 390 18.31 1.51 -8.38
CA ASN A 390 18.82 2.76 -7.81
C ASN A 390 17.95 3.34 -6.70
N PHE A 391 16.62 3.18 -6.78
CA PHE A 391 15.70 3.85 -5.85
C PHE A 391 15.09 2.92 -4.79
N VAL A 392 14.93 1.62 -5.05
CA VAL A 392 14.19 0.74 -4.12
C VAL A 392 15.10 0.20 -3.02
N GLN A 393 15.12 0.89 -1.89
CA GLN A 393 15.57 0.36 -0.60
C GLN A 393 14.41 -0.17 0.24
N GLY A 394 13.36 -0.71 -0.39
CA GLY A 394 12.20 -1.30 0.32
C GLY A 394 12.60 -2.39 1.32
N GLU A 395 13.77 -3.01 1.13
CA GLU A 395 14.35 -4.01 2.05
C GLU A 395 14.88 -3.40 3.36
N LYS A 396 15.38 -2.16 3.32
CA LYS A 396 15.84 -1.44 4.53
C LYS A 396 14.68 -0.95 5.40
N MET A 397 13.45 -1.06 4.92
CA MET A 397 12.27 -0.55 5.62
C MET A 397 11.73 -1.51 6.69
N LEU A 398 12.10 -2.80 6.62
CA LEU A 398 11.59 -3.85 7.51
C LEU A 398 12.59 -4.32 8.58
N SER A 399 13.81 -3.79 8.58
CA SER A 399 14.87 -4.08 9.58
C SER A 399 15.00 -5.56 9.96
N ILE A 400 14.84 -6.43 8.96
CA ILE A 400 14.82 -7.88 9.14
C ILE A 400 16.27 -8.36 9.32
N PRO A 401 16.56 -9.21 10.33
CA PRO A 401 17.88 -9.80 10.50
C PRO A 401 18.28 -10.61 9.26
N HIS A 402 19.39 -10.24 8.63
CA HIS A 402 19.83 -10.86 7.38
C HIS A 402 20.04 -12.38 7.47
N GLY A 403 20.43 -12.90 8.65
CA GLY A 403 20.62 -14.33 8.87
C GLY A 403 19.34 -15.17 8.97
N LYS A 404 18.15 -14.54 8.98
CA LYS A 404 16.84 -15.22 9.09
C LYS A 404 15.90 -14.90 7.92
N LEU A 405 16.41 -14.24 6.88
CA LEU A 405 15.63 -13.80 5.72
C LEU A 405 15.77 -14.80 4.57
N LEU A 406 14.65 -15.38 4.14
CA LEU A 406 14.52 -16.15 2.92
C LEU A 406 13.88 -15.27 1.83
N LYS A 407 14.64 -14.98 0.77
CA LYS A 407 14.13 -14.27 -0.40
C LYS A 407 13.70 -15.28 -1.45
N VAL A 408 12.46 -15.17 -1.91
CA VAL A 408 11.92 -16.04 -2.96
C VAL A 408 11.66 -15.20 -4.20
N GLY A 409 12.44 -15.46 -5.25
CA GLY A 409 12.32 -14.76 -6.52
C GLY A 409 11.21 -15.35 -7.39
N ILE A 410 10.33 -14.51 -7.95
CA ILE A 410 9.42 -14.90 -9.04
C ILE A 410 9.56 -13.92 -10.19
N SER A 411 9.61 -14.43 -11.41
CA SER A 411 9.64 -13.60 -12.62
C SER A 411 8.23 -13.48 -13.19
N TYR A 412 7.75 -12.25 -13.34
CA TYR A 412 6.50 -11.93 -13.99
C TYR A 412 6.76 -11.45 -15.41
N GLU A 413 6.16 -12.15 -16.37
CA GLU A 413 6.23 -11.80 -17.78
C GLU A 413 5.04 -10.92 -18.20
N ILE A 414 5.27 -9.62 -18.32
CA ILE A 414 4.22 -8.62 -18.63
C ILE A 414 4.19 -8.12 -20.06
#